data_AF-A0A7K2AMZ0-F1
#
_entry.id   AF-A0A7K2AMZ0-F1
#
_cell.length_a   1.000
_cell.length_b   1.000
_cell.length_c   1.000
_cell.angle_alpha   90.00
_cell.angle_beta   90.00
_cell.angle_gamma   90.00
#
_symmetry.space_group_name_H-M   'P 1'
#
loop_
_entity.id
_entity.type
_entity.pdbx_description
1 polymer ?
#
loop_
_entity_poly.entity_id
_entity_poly.type
_entity_poly.pdbx_seq_one_letter_code
_entity_poly.pdbx_strand_id
1 'polypeptide(L)'
;MVVGVEDQLKRLLDTADLSELFRNMGWDNPPAYYRSHSVPVPETSLSARAVADKRGVTVWEVKCPNGLPGRPEQHRVVRELRRRCRDQLTIFVDNERAQRWLWPEQPLGAVGYRLVDHEHRKGEPGHALLQRLRKASFSVDEEDHLTASVVRDRVRRSFNAAKVTKAFYTAFNRHRKVFVNHIEGDLDEEDRSWYASVLLNRLMFIYFIQQKGFLDGDGHYLSNRLNMVRDHFGRDQFYAFFREFLLPLFHQGLGSPPPVAYDDPQIGRIIGTVPYVNGGIFLPHHLETNHLINIKDDAFEDLFAFFDKWRWHL
;
A
#
# COMPACT_ATOMS: atom_id res chain seq x y z
N MET A 1 14.73 35.64 -0.64
CA MET A 1 13.73 35.00 0.23
C MET A 1 13.45 33.62 -0.31
N VAL A 2 13.91 32.58 0.39
CA VAL A 2 13.64 31.19 -0.01
C VAL A 2 12.17 30.94 0.33
N VAL A 3 11.31 30.95 -0.69
CA VAL A 3 9.93 30.48 -0.54
C VAL A 3 10.03 29.03 -0.10
N GLY A 4 9.51 28.70 1.09
CA GLY A 4 9.59 27.35 1.61
C GLY A 4 8.88 26.37 0.68
N VAL A 5 9.34 25.12 0.60
CA VAL A 5 8.70 24.05 -0.18
C VAL A 5 7.18 23.96 0.10
N GLU A 6 6.76 24.29 1.33
CA GLU A 6 5.37 24.33 1.76
C GLU A 6 4.56 25.47 1.10
N ASP A 7 5.13 26.66 0.98
CA ASP A 7 4.50 27.79 0.29
C ASP A 7 4.39 27.54 -1.22
N GLN A 8 5.37 26.82 -1.79
CA GLN A 8 5.34 26.41 -3.20
C GLN A 8 4.23 25.38 -3.46
N LEU A 9 4.11 24.32 -2.66
CA LEU A 9 3.04 23.33 -2.82
C LEU A 9 1.66 23.94 -2.60
N LYS A 10 1.52 24.83 -1.61
CA LYS A 10 0.27 25.57 -1.38
C LYS A 10 -0.08 26.44 -2.59
N ARG A 11 0.89 27.15 -3.16
CA ARG A 11 0.69 27.96 -4.36
C ARG A 11 0.23 27.10 -5.54
N LEU A 12 0.88 25.96 -5.79
CA LEU A 12 0.53 25.03 -6.88
C LEU A 12 -0.88 24.45 -6.70
N LEU A 13 -1.24 24.13 -5.46
CA LEU A 13 -2.59 23.72 -5.09
C LEU A 13 -3.60 24.84 -5.35
N ASP A 14 -3.35 26.08 -4.90
CA ASP A 14 -4.23 27.23 -5.16
C ASP A 14 -4.34 27.60 -6.64
N THR A 15 -3.30 27.35 -7.43
CA THR A 15 -3.32 27.57 -8.87
C THR A 15 -3.90 26.39 -9.65
N ALA A 16 -4.23 25.27 -9.00
CA ALA A 16 -4.63 24.02 -9.66
C ALA A 16 -3.62 23.56 -10.74
N ASP A 17 -2.32 23.82 -10.52
CA ASP A 17 -1.27 23.30 -11.41
C ASP A 17 -0.89 21.89 -10.95
N LEU A 18 -1.79 20.95 -11.26
CA LEU A 18 -1.71 19.59 -10.73
C LEU A 18 -0.49 18.84 -11.27
N SER A 19 -0.15 19.02 -12.55
CA SER A 19 1.02 18.35 -13.14
C SER A 19 2.31 18.75 -12.42
N GLU A 20 2.49 20.04 -12.14
CA GLU A 20 3.67 20.51 -11.41
C GLU A 20 3.60 20.17 -9.92
N LEU A 21 2.42 20.24 -9.30
CA LEU A 21 2.20 19.82 -7.92
C LEU A 21 2.67 18.38 -7.69
N PHE A 22 2.24 17.44 -8.54
CA PHE A 22 2.60 16.03 -8.42
C PHE A 22 4.07 15.75 -8.74
N ARG A 23 4.65 16.48 -9.71
CA ARG A 23 6.10 16.42 -9.99
C ARG A 23 6.92 16.79 -8.75
N ASN A 24 6.54 17.87 -8.05
CA ASN A 24 7.20 18.30 -6.81
C ASN A 24 6.97 17.33 -5.63
N MET A 25 6.03 16.38 -5.77
CA MET A 25 5.79 15.31 -4.80
C MET A 25 6.43 13.98 -5.20
N GLY A 26 7.30 13.95 -6.22
CA GLY A 26 8.00 12.72 -6.66
C GLY A 26 7.14 11.75 -7.46
N TRP A 27 6.06 12.22 -8.09
CA TRP A 27 5.29 11.42 -9.03
C TRP A 27 5.87 11.48 -10.43
N ASP A 28 5.62 10.41 -11.19
CA ASP A 28 6.12 10.27 -12.55
C ASP A 28 5.15 10.92 -13.54
N ASN A 29 5.66 11.22 -14.74
CA ASN A 29 4.79 11.64 -15.82
C ASN A 29 3.87 10.46 -16.23
N PRO A 30 2.59 10.70 -16.51
CA PRO A 30 1.67 9.63 -16.86
C PRO A 30 2.07 8.94 -18.18
N PRO A 31 1.61 7.71 -18.45
CA PRO A 31 1.94 6.98 -19.67
C PRO A 31 1.73 7.82 -20.95
N ALA A 32 2.59 7.64 -21.95
CA ALA A 32 2.59 8.45 -23.18
C ALA A 32 1.22 8.50 -23.89
N TYR A 33 0.49 7.38 -23.85
CA TYR A 33 -0.87 7.29 -24.38
C TYR A 33 -1.84 8.31 -23.73
N TYR A 34 -1.78 8.46 -22.40
CA TYR A 34 -2.65 9.39 -21.66
C TYR A 34 -2.11 10.83 -21.60
N ARG A 35 -0.86 11.08 -21.99
CA ARG A 35 -0.30 12.44 -22.12
C ARG A 35 -0.81 13.17 -23.36
N SER A 36 -1.11 12.42 -24.42
CA SER A 36 -1.43 12.96 -25.74
C SER A 36 -2.93 13.15 -25.97
N HIS A 37 -3.79 12.50 -25.17
CA HIS A 37 -5.24 12.50 -25.39
C HIS A 37 -6.02 12.61 -24.08
N SER A 38 -7.11 13.38 -24.11
CA SER A 38 -8.09 13.36 -23.03
C SER A 38 -9.05 12.18 -23.21
N VAL A 39 -9.50 11.61 -22.10
CA VAL A 39 -10.48 10.53 -22.07
C VAL A 39 -11.87 11.15 -21.94
N PRO A 40 -12.71 11.10 -22.98
CA PRO A 40 -14.08 11.58 -22.88
C PRO A 40 -14.89 10.66 -21.96
N VAL A 41 -15.79 11.25 -21.17
CA VAL A 41 -16.71 10.48 -20.32
C VAL A 41 -18.07 10.41 -21.03
N PRO A 42 -18.56 9.20 -21.36
CA PRO A 42 -19.84 9.05 -22.06
C PRO A 42 -20.98 9.78 -21.35
N GLU A 43 -21.89 10.34 -22.14
CA GLU A 43 -23.09 11.05 -21.65
C GLU A 43 -22.77 12.24 -20.72
N THR A 44 -21.59 12.86 -20.87
CA THR A 44 -21.21 14.12 -20.21
C THR A 44 -20.41 14.97 -21.20
N SER A 45 -20.30 16.28 -20.94
CA SER A 45 -19.36 17.15 -21.67
C SER A 45 -17.94 17.13 -21.07
N LEU A 46 -17.67 16.21 -20.15
CA LEU A 46 -16.43 16.17 -19.39
C LEU A 46 -15.41 15.24 -20.05
N SER A 47 -14.14 15.63 -19.92
CA SER A 47 -13.00 14.83 -20.35
C SER A 47 -11.94 14.82 -19.25
N ALA A 48 -11.32 13.65 -19.03
CA ALA A 48 -10.26 13.50 -18.06
C ALA A 48 -8.88 13.48 -18.73
N ARG A 49 -7.90 14.15 -18.14
CA ARG A 49 -6.51 14.14 -18.58
C ARG A 49 -5.65 13.56 -17.46
N ALA A 50 -4.76 12.62 -17.80
CA ALA A 50 -3.81 12.14 -16.80
C ALA A 50 -2.76 13.23 -16.54
N VAL A 51 -2.48 13.51 -15.27
CA VAL A 51 -1.53 14.56 -14.85
C VAL A 51 -0.29 14.00 -14.19
N ALA A 52 -0.39 12.81 -13.60
CA ALA A 52 0.68 12.10 -12.93
C ALA A 52 0.39 10.59 -12.89
N ASP A 53 1.42 9.78 -12.77
CA ASP A 53 1.32 8.36 -12.46
C ASP A 53 2.39 7.97 -11.46
N LYS A 54 2.11 6.97 -10.63
CA LYS A 54 3.14 6.32 -9.83
C LYS A 54 2.86 4.83 -9.82
N ARG A 55 3.72 4.05 -10.49
CA ARG A 55 3.62 2.58 -10.54
C ARG A 55 2.21 2.07 -10.87
N GLY A 56 1.47 2.74 -11.76
CA GLY A 56 0.12 2.36 -12.18
C GLY A 56 -1.02 2.94 -11.35
N VAL A 57 -0.74 3.77 -10.35
CA VAL A 57 -1.74 4.65 -9.73
C VAL A 57 -1.77 5.95 -10.50
N THR A 58 -2.86 6.19 -11.24
CA THR A 58 -2.96 7.36 -12.13
C THR A 58 -3.77 8.49 -11.50
N VAL A 59 -3.26 9.72 -11.62
CA VAL A 59 -3.98 10.93 -11.24
C VAL A 59 -4.64 11.55 -12.47
N TRP A 60 -5.93 11.79 -12.38
CA TRP A 60 -6.75 12.38 -13.43
C TRP A 60 -7.24 13.76 -13.05
N GLU A 61 -7.01 14.73 -13.92
CA GLU A 61 -7.65 16.05 -13.88
C GLU A 61 -8.89 16.04 -14.79
N VAL A 62 -10.00 16.54 -14.27
CA VAL A 62 -11.25 16.74 -15.01
C VAL A 62 -11.60 18.22 -14.93
N LYS A 63 -11.54 18.92 -16.07
CA LYS A 63 -11.93 20.33 -16.15
C LYS A 63 -13.44 20.45 -16.25
N CYS A 64 -14.01 21.31 -15.41
CA CYS A 64 -15.45 21.47 -15.25
C CYS A 64 -15.86 22.90 -15.62
N PRO A 65 -16.11 23.17 -16.92
CA PRO A 65 -16.38 24.53 -17.39
C PRO A 65 -17.70 25.10 -16.83
N ASN A 66 -18.62 24.24 -16.42
CA ASN A 66 -19.93 24.61 -15.88
C ASN A 66 -20.00 24.50 -14.33
N GLY A 67 -18.86 24.54 -13.65
CA GLY A 67 -18.76 24.33 -12.20
C GLY A 67 -18.61 22.86 -11.80
N LEU A 68 -18.29 22.62 -10.52
CA LEU A 68 -18.03 21.26 -10.02
C LEU A 68 -19.29 20.37 -10.14
N PRO A 69 -19.15 19.15 -10.72
CA PRO A 69 -20.28 18.27 -10.97
C PRO A 69 -20.90 17.72 -9.68
N GLY A 70 -22.18 17.36 -9.75
CA GLY A 70 -22.88 16.68 -8.64
C GLY A 70 -22.40 15.24 -8.43
N ARG A 71 -22.77 14.62 -7.29
CA ARG A 71 -22.38 13.24 -6.93
C ARG A 71 -22.67 12.19 -8.03
N PRO A 72 -23.82 12.19 -8.74
CA PRO A 72 -24.10 11.19 -9.78
C PRO A 72 -23.10 11.26 -10.95
N GLU A 73 -22.76 12.47 -11.39
CA GLU A 73 -21.82 12.71 -12.48
C GLU A 73 -20.39 12.42 -12.04
N GLN A 74 -20.01 12.76 -10.81
CA GLN A 74 -18.73 12.34 -10.21
C GLN A 74 -18.56 10.81 -10.23
N HIS A 75 -19.58 10.05 -9.80
CA HIS A 75 -19.56 8.58 -9.85
C HIS A 75 -19.47 8.03 -11.28
N ARG A 76 -20.12 8.69 -12.25
CA ARG A 76 -20.06 8.31 -13.67
C ARG A 76 -18.63 8.45 -14.21
N VAL A 77 -18.02 9.61 -14.00
CA VAL A 77 -16.63 9.90 -14.39
C VAL A 77 -15.67 8.90 -13.73
N VAL A 78 -15.75 8.73 -12.41
CA VAL A 78 -14.86 7.80 -11.70
C VAL A 78 -15.04 6.37 -12.19
N ARG A 79 -16.28 5.90 -12.37
CA ARG A 79 -16.56 4.55 -12.91
C ARG A 79 -15.95 4.35 -14.29
N GLU A 80 -16.05 5.35 -15.16
CA GLU A 80 -15.51 5.27 -16.52
C GLU A 80 -13.98 5.21 -16.53
N LEU A 81 -13.33 6.02 -15.69
CA LEU A 81 -11.87 5.97 -15.57
C LEU A 81 -11.39 4.66 -14.90
N ARG A 82 -12.15 4.10 -13.94
CA ARG A 82 -11.83 2.80 -13.30
C ARG A 82 -11.82 1.62 -14.26
N ARG A 83 -12.53 1.70 -15.39
CA ARG A 83 -12.48 0.67 -16.45
C ARG A 83 -11.11 0.63 -17.15
N ARG A 84 -10.35 1.72 -17.08
CA ARG A 84 -9.02 1.88 -17.71
C ARG A 84 -7.90 1.74 -16.68
N CYS A 85 -8.06 2.39 -15.53
CA CYS A 85 -7.10 2.35 -14.44
C CYS A 85 -7.81 2.11 -13.12
N ARG A 86 -7.61 0.92 -12.53
CA ARG A 86 -8.36 0.51 -11.34
C ARG A 86 -8.07 1.40 -10.13
N ASP A 87 -6.79 1.77 -9.96
CA ASP A 87 -6.28 2.55 -8.84
C ASP A 87 -6.00 3.97 -9.32
N GLN A 88 -6.86 4.91 -8.91
CA GLN A 88 -6.82 6.25 -9.45
C GLN A 88 -7.27 7.32 -8.46
N LEU A 89 -6.72 8.51 -8.61
CA LEU A 89 -7.16 9.71 -7.93
C LEU A 89 -7.77 10.66 -8.97
N THR A 90 -9.04 11.04 -8.79
CA THR A 90 -9.74 11.93 -9.75
C THR A 90 -9.94 13.30 -9.12
N ILE A 91 -9.52 14.34 -9.82
CA ILE A 91 -9.54 15.73 -9.34
C ILE A 91 -10.38 16.55 -10.31
N PHE A 92 -11.52 17.02 -9.84
CA PHE A 92 -12.37 17.94 -10.58
C PHE A 92 -11.91 19.36 -10.30
N VAL A 93 -11.79 20.18 -11.35
CA VAL A 93 -11.35 21.57 -11.25
C VAL A 93 -12.31 22.45 -12.04
N ASP A 94 -12.93 23.44 -11.40
CA ASP A 94 -13.76 24.42 -12.09
C ASP A 94 -12.97 25.67 -12.54
N ASN A 95 -13.65 26.62 -13.18
CA ASN A 95 -13.04 27.85 -13.67
C ASN A 95 -12.54 28.78 -12.55
N GLU A 96 -13.10 28.66 -11.34
CA GLU A 96 -12.68 29.40 -10.15
C GLU A 96 -11.53 28.72 -9.40
N ARG A 97 -11.02 27.60 -9.94
CA ARG A 97 -9.99 26.74 -9.35
C ARG A 97 -10.44 26.06 -8.06
N ALA A 98 -11.74 25.97 -7.81
CA ALA A 98 -12.26 25.09 -6.78
C ALA A 98 -12.01 23.64 -7.22
N GLN A 99 -11.57 22.83 -6.27
CA GLN A 99 -11.15 21.46 -6.52
C GLN A 99 -11.93 20.48 -5.68
N ARG A 100 -12.27 19.35 -6.29
CA ARG A 100 -12.79 18.19 -5.57
C ARG A 100 -11.99 16.95 -5.90
N TRP A 101 -11.36 16.39 -4.88
CA TRP A 101 -10.42 15.28 -4.94
C TRP A 101 -11.12 14.01 -4.50
N LEU A 102 -11.24 13.05 -5.40
CA LEU A 102 -12.00 11.83 -5.19
C LEU A 102 -11.09 10.60 -5.27
N TRP A 103 -11.05 9.84 -4.19
CA TRP A 103 -10.45 8.52 -4.15
C TRP A 103 -11.55 7.45 -4.09
N PRO A 104 -11.67 6.55 -5.08
CA PRO A 104 -12.57 5.41 -5.05
C PRO A 104 -12.02 4.35 -4.11
N GLU A 105 -12.43 4.41 -2.86
CA GLU A 105 -12.15 3.37 -1.88
C GLU A 105 -13.09 2.20 -2.14
N GLN A 106 -12.54 1.02 -2.41
CA GLN A 106 -13.31 -0.22 -2.45
C GLN A 106 -13.11 -0.96 -1.12
N PRO A 107 -14.11 -0.94 -0.21
CA PRO A 107 -14.05 -1.74 1.01
C PRO A 107 -13.95 -3.21 0.66
N LEU A 108 -13.21 -3.98 1.47
CA LEU A 108 -13.02 -5.40 1.18
C LEU A 108 -14.35 -6.16 1.25
N GLY A 109 -14.69 -6.92 0.20
CA GLY A 109 -15.95 -7.66 0.10
C GLY A 109 -17.14 -6.84 -0.42
N ALA A 110 -16.96 -5.55 -0.66
CA ALA A 110 -18.00 -4.72 -1.29
C ALA A 110 -17.99 -4.90 -2.81
N VAL A 111 -19.19 -5.11 -3.37
CA VAL A 111 -19.43 -5.11 -4.83
C VAL A 111 -19.20 -3.72 -5.43
N GLY A 112 -19.21 -2.66 -4.61
CA GLY A 112 -19.04 -1.26 -5.01
C GLY A 112 -17.87 -0.56 -4.34
N TYR A 113 -17.73 0.73 -4.64
CA TYR A 113 -16.73 1.63 -4.04
C TYR A 113 -17.43 2.84 -3.42
N ARG A 114 -16.81 3.41 -2.38
CA ARG A 114 -17.15 4.70 -1.79
C ARG A 114 -16.21 5.76 -2.33
N LEU A 115 -16.72 6.95 -2.65
CA LEU A 115 -15.91 8.09 -3.01
C LEU A 115 -15.53 8.88 -1.76
N VAL A 116 -14.28 8.75 -1.34
CA VAL A 116 -13.70 9.62 -0.31
C VAL A 116 -13.36 10.94 -0.98
N ASP A 117 -14.05 12.00 -0.58
CA ASP A 117 -13.89 13.34 -1.16
C ASP A 117 -13.17 14.31 -0.24
N HIS A 118 -12.34 15.17 -0.85
CA HIS A 118 -11.74 16.33 -0.21
C HIS A 118 -11.95 17.55 -1.09
N GLU A 119 -12.19 18.69 -0.46
CA GLU A 119 -12.40 19.96 -1.15
C GLU A 119 -11.22 20.88 -0.91
N HIS A 120 -10.95 21.72 -1.90
CA HIS A 120 -10.01 22.84 -1.77
C HIS A 120 -10.52 24.01 -2.58
N ARG A 121 -10.58 25.20 -1.97
CA ARG A 121 -10.72 26.46 -2.69
C ARG A 121 -9.50 27.34 -2.48
N LYS A 122 -9.19 28.15 -3.50
CA LYS A 122 -8.11 29.13 -3.44
C LYS A 122 -8.27 30.01 -2.19
N GLY A 123 -7.22 30.09 -1.38
CA GLY A 123 -7.19 30.94 -0.19
C GLY A 123 -7.86 30.34 1.06
N GLU A 124 -8.54 29.20 0.96
CA GLU A 124 -8.90 28.43 2.16
C GLU A 124 -7.64 27.92 2.85
N PRO A 125 -7.65 27.76 4.19
CA PRO A 125 -6.56 27.11 4.91
C PRO A 125 -6.54 25.61 4.57
N GLY A 126 -6.05 25.27 3.37
CA GLY A 126 -5.93 23.91 2.82
C GLY A 126 -4.93 23.01 3.54
N HIS A 127 -4.59 23.29 4.80
CA HIS A 127 -3.62 22.54 5.59
C HIS A 127 -3.94 21.04 5.65
N ALA A 128 -5.23 20.69 5.74
CA ALA A 128 -5.65 19.31 5.87
C ALA A 128 -5.43 18.51 4.56
N LEU A 129 -5.74 19.07 3.39
CA LEU A 129 -5.48 18.43 2.10
C LEU A 129 -3.99 18.43 1.80
N LEU A 130 -3.29 19.55 2.02
CA LEU A 130 -1.85 19.67 1.83
C LEU A 130 -1.08 18.65 2.69
N GLN A 131 -1.47 18.44 3.94
CA GLN A 131 -0.88 17.42 4.81
C GLN A 131 -1.09 15.99 4.27
N ARG A 132 -2.25 15.72 3.64
CA ARG A 132 -2.52 14.44 3.00
C ARG A 132 -1.67 14.25 1.74
N LEU A 133 -1.58 15.28 0.90
CA LEU A 133 -0.74 15.29 -0.30
C LEU A 133 0.72 15.02 0.04
N ARG A 134 1.25 15.63 1.11
CA ARG A 134 2.62 15.36 1.62
C ARG A 134 2.84 13.90 2.01
N LYS A 135 1.84 13.23 2.58
CA LYS A 135 1.91 11.79 2.90
C LYS A 135 1.84 10.90 1.67
N ALA A 136 1.39 11.45 0.54
CA ALA A 136 1.33 10.80 -0.76
C ALA A 136 2.53 11.17 -1.65
N SER A 137 3.57 11.79 -1.08
CA SER A 137 4.81 12.09 -1.79
C SER A 137 5.76 10.91 -1.79
N PHE A 138 6.68 10.91 -2.76
CA PHE A 138 7.71 9.91 -2.94
C PHE A 138 9.10 10.54 -3.01
N SER A 139 10.08 9.97 -2.30
CA SER A 139 11.49 10.38 -2.42
C SER A 139 12.24 9.54 -3.45
N VAL A 140 13.38 10.05 -3.92
CA VAL A 140 14.24 9.32 -4.85
C VAL A 140 14.75 8.02 -4.21
N ASP A 141 15.12 8.08 -2.92
CA ASP A 141 15.68 6.93 -2.17
C ASP A 141 14.73 5.74 -2.04
N GLU A 142 13.42 5.92 -2.24
CA GLU A 142 12.45 4.82 -2.15
C GLU A 142 12.00 4.26 -3.50
N GLU A 143 12.43 4.85 -4.63
CA GLU A 143 11.95 4.50 -5.98
C GLU A 143 12.08 3.02 -6.34
N ASP A 144 13.20 2.41 -5.96
CA ASP A 144 13.52 1.00 -6.22
C ASP A 144 12.59 0.03 -5.47
N HIS A 145 11.94 0.53 -4.43
CA HIS A 145 11.10 -0.23 -3.50
C HIS A 145 9.60 -0.02 -3.74
N LEU A 146 9.24 0.91 -4.63
CA LEU A 146 7.85 1.24 -4.92
C LEU A 146 7.24 0.20 -5.86
N THR A 147 6.30 -0.58 -5.32
CA THR A 147 5.38 -1.40 -6.10
C THR A 147 4.02 -0.71 -6.23
N ALA A 148 3.21 -1.14 -7.22
CA ALA A 148 1.86 -0.64 -7.42
C ALA A 148 0.99 -0.74 -6.14
N SER A 149 1.14 -1.82 -5.37
CA SER A 149 0.40 -2.03 -4.12
C SER A 149 0.84 -1.08 -3.00
N VAL A 150 2.14 -0.82 -2.86
CA VAL A 150 2.71 0.13 -1.88
C VAL A 150 2.24 1.55 -2.18
N VAL A 151 2.31 1.96 -3.44
CA VAL A 151 1.84 3.28 -3.88
C VAL A 151 0.34 3.40 -3.63
N ARG A 152 -0.46 2.43 -4.09
CA ARG A 152 -1.92 2.43 -3.87
C ARG A 152 -2.27 2.53 -2.41
N ASP A 153 -1.63 1.75 -1.54
CA ASP A 153 -1.94 1.74 -0.11
C ASP A 153 -1.51 3.04 0.56
N ARG A 154 -0.38 3.64 0.15
CA ARG A 154 0.04 4.96 0.63
C ARG A 154 -0.96 6.05 0.26
N VAL A 155 -1.37 6.09 -1.01
CA VAL A 155 -2.38 7.04 -1.52
C VAL A 155 -3.73 6.80 -0.84
N ARG A 156 -4.16 5.53 -0.73
CA ARG A 156 -5.37 5.19 0.03
C ARG A 156 -5.30 5.75 1.44
N ARG A 157 -4.22 5.51 2.18
CA ARG A 157 -4.06 5.99 3.58
C ARG A 157 -3.97 7.50 3.70
N SER A 158 -3.38 8.17 2.71
CA SER A 158 -3.27 9.63 2.75
C SER A 158 -4.64 10.29 2.56
N PHE A 159 -5.49 9.74 1.68
CA PHE A 159 -6.83 10.30 1.41
C PHE A 159 -7.94 9.71 2.30
N ASN A 160 -7.84 8.45 2.73
CA ASN A 160 -8.80 7.77 3.57
C ASN A 160 -8.35 7.75 5.03
N ALA A 161 -8.52 8.87 5.72
CA ALA A 161 -8.38 8.94 7.17
C ALA A 161 -9.63 8.39 7.87
N ALA A 162 -10.01 7.14 7.58
CA ALA A 162 -10.71 6.36 8.58
C ALA A 162 -9.77 6.20 9.78
N LYS A 163 -10.29 6.37 11.00
CA LYS A 163 -9.60 6.41 12.30
C LYS A 163 -8.76 5.16 12.67
N VAL A 164 -8.25 4.36 11.74
CA VAL A 164 -7.24 3.36 12.03
C VAL A 164 -5.90 4.09 12.18
N THR A 165 -5.65 4.38 13.45
CA THR A 165 -5.02 5.55 14.05
C THR A 165 -3.53 5.81 13.75
N LYS A 166 -3.13 7.09 13.83
CA LYS A 166 -1.75 7.52 14.12
C LYS A 166 -1.07 6.64 15.20
N ALA A 167 -1.83 6.18 16.20
CA ALA A 167 -1.38 5.26 17.24
C ALA A 167 -0.91 3.90 16.72
N PHE A 168 -1.58 3.31 15.72
CA PHE A 168 -1.09 2.08 15.06
C PHE A 168 0.28 2.33 14.45
N TYR A 169 0.43 3.40 13.66
CA TYR A 169 1.70 3.70 13.00
C TYR A 169 2.82 4.06 13.98
N THR A 170 2.51 4.82 15.03
CA THR A 170 3.48 5.14 16.08
C THR A 170 3.94 3.86 16.80
N ALA A 171 2.99 2.98 17.16
CA ALA A 171 3.32 1.72 17.79
C ALA A 171 4.04 0.75 16.83
N PHE A 172 3.59 0.64 15.58
CA PHE A 172 4.21 -0.18 14.54
C PHE A 172 5.64 0.27 14.26
N ASN A 173 5.91 1.56 14.13
CA ASN A 173 7.27 2.07 13.94
C ASN A 173 8.18 1.75 15.13
N ARG A 174 7.63 1.73 16.35
CA ARG A 174 8.37 1.29 17.54
C ARG A 174 8.69 -0.21 17.47
N HIS A 175 7.69 -1.05 17.14
CA HIS A 175 7.91 -2.49 16.96
C HIS A 175 8.87 -2.79 15.81
N ARG A 176 8.81 -2.05 14.68
CA ARG A 176 9.77 -2.17 13.57
C ARG A 176 11.20 -1.91 14.03
N LYS A 177 11.44 -0.84 14.79
CA LYS A 177 12.78 -0.51 15.31
C LYS A 177 13.34 -1.62 16.20
N VAL A 178 12.50 -2.22 17.03
CA VAL A 178 12.90 -3.38 17.85
C VAL A 178 13.16 -4.59 16.96
N PHE A 179 12.26 -4.87 16.01
CA PHE A 179 12.35 -6.03 15.11
C PHE A 179 13.62 -6.02 14.26
N VAL A 180 14.09 -4.85 13.78
CA VAL A 180 15.37 -4.73 13.06
C VAL A 180 16.54 -5.30 13.87
N ASN A 181 16.53 -5.16 15.19
CA ASN A 181 17.61 -5.67 16.05
C ASN A 181 17.59 -7.18 16.23
N HIS A 182 16.49 -7.85 15.85
CA HIS A 182 16.38 -9.31 15.90
C HIS A 182 16.79 -9.99 14.59
N ILE A 183 17.07 -9.21 13.54
CA ILE A 183 17.56 -9.73 12.26
C ILE A 183 19.07 -9.93 12.38
N GLU A 184 19.47 -11.18 12.44
CA GLU A 184 20.84 -11.65 12.47
C GLU A 184 21.25 -12.11 11.06
N GLY A 185 22.52 -11.91 10.73
CA GLY A 185 23.07 -12.23 9.40
C GLY A 185 24.11 -11.22 8.96
N ASP A 186 24.76 -11.52 7.83
CA ASP A 186 25.76 -10.65 7.22
C ASP A 186 25.09 -9.56 6.37
N LEU A 187 24.33 -8.69 7.04
CA LEU A 187 23.64 -7.54 6.45
C LEU A 187 24.15 -6.25 7.09
N ASP A 188 24.39 -5.24 6.27
CA ASP A 188 24.60 -3.88 6.76
C ASP A 188 23.31 -3.29 7.36
N GLU A 189 23.41 -2.10 7.95
CA GLU A 189 22.28 -1.47 8.64
C GLU A 189 21.13 -1.09 7.69
N GLU A 190 21.47 -0.70 6.46
CA GLU A 190 20.50 -0.28 5.44
C GLU A 190 19.72 -1.48 4.93
N ASP A 191 20.41 -2.53 4.51
CA ASP A 191 19.84 -3.80 4.05
C ASP A 191 19.00 -4.46 5.14
N ARG A 192 19.44 -4.40 6.41
CA ARG A 192 18.67 -4.96 7.53
C ARG A 192 17.37 -4.19 7.78
N SER A 193 17.42 -2.85 7.77
CA SER A 193 16.24 -2.01 7.91
C SER A 193 15.27 -2.19 6.75
N TRP A 194 15.81 -2.36 5.54
CA TRP A 194 15.04 -2.60 4.34
C TRP A 194 14.36 -3.98 4.39
N TYR A 195 15.12 -5.03 4.67
CA TYR A 195 14.59 -6.39 4.78
C TYR A 195 13.53 -6.51 5.87
N ALA A 196 13.73 -5.87 7.03
CA ALA A 196 12.71 -5.78 8.07
C ALA A 196 11.40 -5.19 7.54
N SER A 197 11.47 -4.17 6.70
CA SER A 197 10.29 -3.51 6.13
C SER A 197 9.57 -4.41 5.13
N VAL A 198 10.31 -5.16 4.30
CA VAL A 198 9.77 -6.18 3.39
C VAL A 198 9.06 -7.28 4.17
N LEU A 199 9.72 -7.85 5.17
CA LEU A 199 9.19 -8.95 5.97
C LEU A 199 7.93 -8.52 6.77
N LEU A 200 7.97 -7.35 7.41
CA LEU A 200 6.80 -6.83 8.13
C LEU A 200 5.61 -6.60 7.20
N ASN A 201 5.84 -6.08 5.99
CA ASN A 201 4.76 -5.92 5.00
C ASN A 201 4.14 -7.27 4.58
N ARG A 202 4.97 -8.30 4.38
CA ARG A 202 4.49 -9.67 4.11
C ARG A 202 3.65 -10.21 5.27
N LEU A 203 4.13 -10.09 6.51
CA LEU A 203 3.42 -10.55 7.70
C LEU A 203 2.11 -9.79 7.92
N MET A 204 2.09 -8.47 7.69
CA MET A 204 0.87 -7.66 7.73
C MET A 204 -0.16 -8.14 6.70
N PHE A 205 0.27 -8.49 5.49
CA PHE A 205 -0.61 -9.03 4.45
C PHE A 205 -1.19 -10.38 4.87
N ILE A 206 -0.38 -11.25 5.47
CA ILE A 206 -0.81 -12.55 5.98
C ILE A 206 -1.83 -12.37 7.12
N TYR A 207 -1.54 -11.47 8.07
CA TYR A 207 -2.48 -11.09 9.13
C TYR A 207 -3.83 -10.59 8.60
N PHE A 208 -3.78 -9.91 7.47
CA PHE A 208 -4.99 -9.44 6.82
C PHE A 208 -5.84 -10.59 6.23
N ILE A 209 -5.22 -11.52 5.50
CA ILE A 209 -5.95 -12.62 4.85
C ILE A 209 -6.32 -13.76 5.81
N GLN A 210 -5.54 -13.99 6.86
CA GLN A 210 -5.87 -15.00 7.89
C GLN A 210 -7.17 -14.65 8.62
N GLN A 211 -7.40 -13.37 8.93
CA GLN A 211 -8.63 -12.90 9.59
C GLN A 211 -9.89 -13.09 8.73
N LYS A 212 -9.72 -13.45 7.44
CA LYS A 212 -10.80 -13.81 6.52
C LYS A 212 -10.96 -15.33 6.35
N GLY A 213 -10.15 -16.13 7.05
CA GLY A 213 -10.14 -17.59 6.94
C GLY A 213 -9.48 -18.10 5.65
N PHE A 214 -8.71 -17.26 4.93
CA PHE A 214 -8.08 -17.70 3.69
C PHE A 214 -6.86 -18.59 3.90
N LEU A 215 -6.29 -18.62 5.11
CA LEU A 215 -5.16 -19.47 5.44
C LEU A 215 -5.67 -20.64 6.27
N ASP A 216 -5.95 -21.76 5.59
CA ASP A 216 -6.42 -23.00 6.19
C ASP A 216 -7.69 -22.86 7.07
N GLY A 217 -8.51 -21.84 6.80
CA GLY A 217 -9.68 -21.52 7.63
C GLY A 217 -9.35 -20.90 8.99
N ASP A 218 -8.08 -20.58 9.26
CA ASP A 218 -7.59 -20.17 10.57
C ASP A 218 -7.44 -18.65 10.72
N GLY A 219 -8.22 -18.04 11.63
CA GLY A 219 -8.15 -16.63 11.99
C GLY A 219 -6.87 -16.23 12.73
N HIS A 220 -6.21 -17.19 13.38
CA HIS A 220 -4.98 -17.03 14.16
C HIS A 220 -3.80 -17.80 13.54
N TYR A 221 -3.86 -18.03 12.23
CA TYR A 221 -2.92 -18.85 11.46
C TYR A 221 -1.45 -18.69 11.86
N LEU A 222 -0.87 -17.49 11.80
CA LEU A 222 0.56 -17.31 12.08
C LEU A 222 0.97 -17.70 13.50
N SER A 223 0.19 -17.31 14.51
CA SER A 223 0.46 -17.68 15.91
C SER A 223 0.30 -19.18 16.14
N ASN A 224 -0.72 -19.80 15.52
CA ASN A 224 -0.93 -21.24 15.61
C ASN A 224 0.20 -22.02 14.92
N ARG A 225 0.67 -21.56 13.75
CA ARG A 225 1.79 -22.20 13.04
C ARG A 225 3.11 -22.02 13.76
N LEU A 226 3.36 -20.88 14.40
CA LEU A 226 4.53 -20.69 15.25
C LEU A 226 4.59 -21.77 16.34
N ASN A 227 3.47 -22.04 17.02
CA ASN A 227 3.42 -23.11 18.02
C ASN A 227 3.67 -24.50 17.41
N MET A 228 3.05 -24.81 16.27
CA MET A 228 3.25 -26.10 15.58
C MET A 228 4.71 -26.32 15.15
N VAL A 229 5.38 -25.28 14.65
CA VAL A 229 6.79 -25.35 14.28
C VAL A 229 7.66 -25.59 15.51
N ARG A 230 7.41 -24.90 16.62
CA ARG A 230 8.14 -25.09 17.88
C ARG A 230 7.95 -26.49 18.46
N ASP A 231 6.74 -27.03 18.37
CA ASP A 231 6.46 -28.40 18.80
C ASP A 231 7.17 -29.44 17.90
N HIS A 232 7.32 -29.13 16.61
CA HIS A 232 7.99 -30.01 15.64
C HIS A 232 9.52 -30.03 15.79
N PHE A 233 10.16 -28.86 15.84
CA PHE A 233 11.63 -28.75 15.88
C PHE A 233 12.20 -28.73 17.31
N GLY A 234 11.36 -28.52 18.33
CA GLY A 234 11.77 -28.36 19.72
C GLY A 234 12.09 -26.91 20.09
N ARG A 235 11.97 -26.58 21.38
CA ARG A 235 12.08 -25.21 21.91
C ARG A 235 13.48 -24.59 21.81
N ASP A 236 14.52 -25.38 21.53
CA ASP A 236 15.91 -24.92 21.45
C ASP A 236 16.34 -24.51 20.03
N GLN A 237 15.45 -24.63 19.03
CA GLN A 237 15.69 -24.23 17.64
C GLN A 237 15.17 -22.81 17.38
N PHE A 238 15.90 -21.80 17.86
CA PHE A 238 15.45 -20.39 17.90
C PHE A 238 15.13 -19.74 16.54
N TYR A 239 15.51 -20.32 15.40
CA TYR A 239 15.34 -19.71 14.06
C TYR A 239 14.41 -20.49 13.14
N ALA A 240 13.82 -21.59 13.63
CA ALA A 240 13.09 -22.53 12.81
C ALA A 240 11.85 -21.89 12.18
N PHE A 241 11.15 -20.99 12.88
CA PHE A 241 9.94 -20.37 12.33
C PHE A 241 10.20 -19.53 11.09
N PHE A 242 11.28 -18.75 11.08
CA PHE A 242 11.59 -17.92 9.93
C PHE A 242 12.03 -18.76 8.72
N ARG A 243 13.03 -19.63 8.91
CA ARG A 243 13.64 -20.37 7.80
C ARG A 243 12.79 -21.53 7.30
N GLU A 244 12.33 -22.36 8.23
CA GLU A 244 11.68 -23.63 7.90
C GLU A 244 10.21 -23.43 7.59
N PHE A 245 9.59 -22.34 8.05
CA PHE A 245 8.16 -22.09 7.83
C PHE A 245 7.87 -20.83 7.00
N LEU A 246 8.34 -19.64 7.40
CA LEU A 246 7.95 -18.40 6.72
C LEU A 246 8.49 -18.33 5.28
N LEU A 247 9.73 -18.73 5.02
CA LEU A 247 10.28 -18.71 3.65
C LEU A 247 9.51 -19.68 2.72
N PRO A 248 9.26 -20.96 3.07
CA PRO A 248 8.40 -21.82 2.27
C PRO A 248 6.97 -21.29 2.12
N LEU A 249 6.36 -20.76 3.19
CA LEU A 249 5.03 -20.14 3.13
C LEU A 249 4.99 -18.99 2.12
N PHE A 250 6.01 -18.12 2.12
CA PHE A 250 6.06 -17.01 1.17
C PHE A 250 6.26 -17.52 -0.24
N HIS A 251 7.34 -18.24 -0.52
CA HIS A 251 7.80 -18.44 -1.89
C HIS A 251 7.12 -19.63 -2.57
N GLN A 252 6.93 -20.73 -1.84
CA GLN A 252 6.34 -21.96 -2.36
C GLN A 252 4.81 -21.93 -2.19
N GLY A 253 4.31 -21.46 -1.05
CA GLY A 253 2.88 -21.33 -0.79
C GLY A 253 2.24 -20.13 -1.52
N LEU A 254 2.29 -18.96 -0.88
CA LEU A 254 1.59 -17.75 -1.33
C LEU A 254 2.14 -17.19 -2.66
N GLY A 255 3.42 -17.45 -2.96
CA GLY A 255 4.16 -16.91 -4.09
C GLY A 255 4.15 -17.78 -5.34
N SER A 256 3.63 -19.01 -5.29
CA SER A 256 3.61 -19.93 -6.43
C SER A 256 2.20 -20.48 -6.73
N PRO A 257 1.85 -20.66 -8.01
CA PRO A 257 0.55 -21.23 -8.38
C PRO A 257 0.48 -22.73 -8.04
N PRO A 258 -0.72 -23.27 -7.70
CA PRO A 258 -0.89 -24.71 -7.51
C PRO A 258 -0.60 -25.52 -8.80
N PRO A 259 -0.16 -26.79 -8.70
CA PRO A 259 0.07 -27.55 -7.47
C PRO A 259 1.36 -27.12 -6.76
N VAL A 260 1.29 -26.93 -5.44
CA VAL A 260 2.44 -26.54 -4.62
C VAL A 260 3.17 -27.80 -4.16
N ALA A 261 4.48 -27.85 -4.38
CA ALA A 261 5.37 -28.85 -3.81
C ALA A 261 6.27 -28.17 -2.78
N TYR A 262 6.23 -28.68 -1.54
CA TYR A 262 7.12 -28.22 -0.48
C TYR A 262 8.32 -29.14 -0.39
N ASP A 263 9.51 -28.58 -0.18
CA ASP A 263 10.75 -29.35 -0.05
C ASP A 263 10.68 -30.31 1.15
N ASP A 264 10.10 -29.84 2.27
CA ASP A 264 9.78 -30.66 3.44
C ASP A 264 8.27 -30.96 3.49
N PRO A 265 7.85 -32.24 3.37
CA PRO A 265 6.45 -32.64 3.48
C PRO A 265 5.81 -32.35 4.86
N GLN A 266 6.59 -32.35 5.95
CA GLN A 266 6.10 -31.99 7.28
C GLN A 266 5.74 -30.50 7.32
N ILE A 267 6.62 -29.63 6.79
CA ILE A 267 6.33 -28.20 6.63
C ILE A 267 5.11 -27.98 5.73
N GLY A 268 4.98 -28.73 4.64
CA GLY A 268 3.80 -28.65 3.78
C GLY A 268 2.49 -28.95 4.52
N ARG A 269 2.51 -29.88 5.47
CA ARG A 269 1.37 -30.17 6.35
C ARG A 269 1.12 -29.07 7.39
N ILE A 270 2.19 -28.49 7.94
CA ILE A 270 2.08 -27.36 8.87
C ILE A 270 1.51 -26.13 8.15
N ILE A 271 1.91 -25.86 6.90
CA ILE A 271 1.35 -24.76 6.11
C ILE A 271 -0.13 -25.03 5.81
N GLY A 272 -0.46 -26.21 5.30
CA GLY A 272 -1.84 -26.56 4.95
C GLY A 272 -2.32 -25.80 3.71
N THR A 273 -3.61 -25.45 3.69
CA THR A 273 -4.22 -24.87 2.47
C THR A 273 -4.07 -23.35 2.44
N VAL A 274 -3.30 -22.85 1.48
CA VAL A 274 -3.08 -21.41 1.28
C VAL A 274 -3.35 -20.99 -0.17
N PRO A 275 -3.82 -19.76 -0.43
CA PRO A 275 -4.10 -19.29 -1.77
C PRO A 275 -2.81 -18.80 -2.45
N TYR A 276 -2.75 -18.92 -3.77
CA TYR A 276 -1.77 -18.17 -4.55
C TYR A 276 -2.11 -16.68 -4.56
N VAL A 277 -1.13 -15.84 -4.24
CA VAL A 277 -1.24 -14.38 -4.23
C VAL A 277 -0.35 -13.81 -5.34
N ASN A 278 -0.99 -13.45 -6.45
CA ASN A 278 -0.32 -12.78 -7.54
C ASN A 278 -0.02 -11.32 -7.16
N GLY A 279 1.23 -10.87 -7.29
CA GLY A 279 1.61 -9.49 -6.96
C GLY A 279 3.05 -9.24 -6.51
N GLY A 280 3.96 -10.21 -6.65
CA GLY A 280 5.39 -10.03 -6.39
C GLY A 280 5.81 -9.90 -4.92
N ILE A 281 4.87 -9.59 -4.01
CA ILE A 281 5.14 -9.37 -2.58
C ILE A 281 5.76 -10.57 -1.87
N PHE A 282 5.49 -11.79 -2.35
CA PHE A 282 6.01 -13.04 -1.81
C PHE A 282 7.09 -13.70 -2.69
N LEU A 283 7.60 -13.02 -3.71
CA LEU A 283 8.76 -13.53 -4.46
C LEU A 283 10.03 -13.44 -3.61
N PRO A 284 11.02 -14.34 -3.83
CA PRO A 284 12.31 -14.26 -3.16
C PRO A 284 12.93 -12.86 -3.28
N HIS A 285 13.33 -12.30 -2.14
CA HIS A 285 14.08 -11.07 -2.08
C HIS A 285 15.55 -11.36 -2.36
N HIS A 286 16.27 -10.48 -3.06
CA HIS A 286 17.68 -10.73 -3.37
C HIS A 286 18.54 -10.89 -2.09
N LEU A 287 18.19 -10.19 -1.00
CA LEU A 287 18.85 -10.35 0.29
C LEU A 287 18.65 -11.76 0.89
N GLU A 288 17.51 -12.40 0.65
CA GLU A 288 17.25 -13.78 1.10
C GLU A 288 18.07 -14.79 0.30
N THR A 289 18.37 -14.47 -0.97
CA THR A 289 19.19 -15.31 -1.85
C THR A 289 20.68 -15.14 -1.59
N ASN A 290 21.12 -13.92 -1.28
CA ASN A 290 22.53 -13.56 -1.20
C ASN A 290 23.11 -13.64 0.22
N HIS A 291 22.26 -13.64 1.26
CA HIS A 291 22.70 -13.58 2.66
C HIS A 291 22.02 -14.64 3.51
N LEU A 292 22.74 -15.13 4.52
CA LEU A 292 22.17 -15.98 5.54
C LEU A 292 21.46 -15.11 6.59
N ILE A 293 20.15 -14.98 6.46
CA ILE A 293 19.31 -14.20 7.38
C ILE A 293 18.66 -15.15 8.39
N ASN A 294 18.76 -14.81 9.67
CA ASN A 294 18.16 -15.52 10.79
C ASN A 294 17.39 -14.54 11.68
N ILE A 295 16.21 -14.94 12.15
CA ILE A 295 15.38 -14.11 13.03
C ILE A 295 14.86 -15.01 14.15
N LYS A 296 15.04 -14.59 15.40
CA LYS A 296 14.59 -15.36 16.56
C LYS A 296 13.08 -15.44 16.65
N ASP A 297 12.56 -16.60 17.03
CA ASP A 297 11.13 -16.85 17.22
C ASP A 297 10.46 -15.81 18.15
N ASP A 298 11.13 -15.39 19.23
CA ASP A 298 10.65 -14.38 20.18
C ASP A 298 10.28 -13.04 19.50
N ALA A 299 10.99 -12.67 18.42
CA ALA A 299 10.70 -11.45 17.67
C ALA A 299 9.32 -11.51 16.98
N PHE A 300 8.89 -12.71 16.59
CA PHE A 300 7.58 -12.94 16.00
C PHE A 300 6.50 -13.01 17.08
N GLU A 301 6.77 -13.58 18.25
CA GLU A 301 5.82 -13.56 19.37
C GLU A 301 5.41 -12.13 19.76
N ASP A 302 6.39 -11.26 19.97
CA ASP A 302 6.16 -9.85 20.30
C ASP A 302 5.40 -9.11 19.20
N LEU A 303 5.74 -9.40 17.94
CA LEU A 303 5.09 -8.80 16.78
C LEU A 303 3.64 -9.26 16.64
N PHE A 304 3.38 -10.55 16.82
CA PHE A 304 2.06 -11.15 16.72
C PHE A 304 1.16 -10.69 17.87
N ALA A 305 1.67 -10.64 19.10
CA ALA A 305 0.98 -10.04 20.23
C ALA A 305 0.65 -8.56 20.03
N PHE A 306 1.49 -7.82 19.29
CA PHE A 306 1.16 -6.47 18.84
C PHE A 306 0.06 -6.48 17.78
N PHE A 307 0.18 -7.31 16.74
CA PHE A 307 -0.79 -7.40 15.65
C PHE A 307 -2.18 -7.83 16.14
N ASP A 308 -2.29 -8.73 17.10
CA ASP A 308 -3.56 -9.19 17.68
C ASP A 308 -4.32 -8.09 18.43
N LYS A 309 -3.63 -7.04 18.90
CA LYS A 309 -4.27 -5.86 19.52
C LYS A 309 -5.01 -5.00 18.50
N TRP A 310 -4.79 -5.22 17.22
CA TRP A 310 -5.37 -4.43 16.15
C TRP A 310 -6.41 -5.22 15.38
N ARG A 311 -7.47 -4.50 15.07
CA ARG A 311 -8.54 -4.96 14.23
C ARG A 311 -8.09 -4.78 12.78
N TRP A 312 -7.64 -5.86 12.15
CA TRP A 312 -7.23 -5.87 10.74
C TRP A 312 -8.43 -5.68 9.81
N HIS A 313 -8.68 -4.42 9.47
CA HIS A 313 -9.66 -3.98 8.47
C HIS A 313 -8.88 -3.28 7.36
N LEU A 314 -9.23 -3.51 6.09
CA LEU A 314 -8.59 -2.81 4.98
C LEU A 314 -9.22 -1.43 4.77
#